data_AF-A0A8J5PT98-F1
#
_entry.id   AF-A0A8J5PT98-F1
#
_cell.length_a   1.000
_cell.length_b   1.000
_cell.length_c   1.000
_cell.angle_alpha   90.00
_cell.angle_beta   90.00
_cell.angle_gamma   90.00
#
_symmetry.space_group_name_H-M   'P 1'
#
loop_
_entity.id
_entity.type
_entity.pdbx_description
1 polymer ?
#
loop_
_entity_poly.entity_id
_entity_poly.type
_entity_poly.pdbx_seq_one_letter_code
_entity_poly.pdbx_strand_id
1 'polypeptide(L)'
;MAALNSTTIFEAGGKRYVTTEAIAFQPQADTPLRPKLVTVIANNDGVTRSKEWLKTYLYKLDGCDVYDRNLFLSGVITTTPCRGQIVPQGGETHLPTLPYFYTDNKLHPVCCLYDDEKGAFFSGLKPNLDLSPLTVFERLEVGSICNTGLAIAVPSRAPTLVTNTPPNLHVAVKDYFLVHGIKTSLCNRAYYDLSEHAAFTAEVIQALINDGAHMLGLTKLSSVITQPEKNPWMPLTIQQH
;
A
#
# COMPACT_ATOMS: atom_id res chain seq x y z
N MET A 1 -16.63 -20.92 3.78
CA MET A 1 -16.17 -19.95 4.80
C MET A 1 -14.85 -19.38 4.27
N ALA A 2 -14.85 -18.16 3.74
CA ALA A 2 -13.61 -17.53 3.30
C ALA A 2 -12.76 -17.27 4.54
N ALA A 3 -11.50 -17.71 4.53
CA ALA A 3 -10.57 -17.42 5.61
C ALA A 3 -10.50 -15.89 5.78
N LEU A 4 -10.69 -15.40 7.00
CA LEU A 4 -10.41 -13.98 7.29
C LEU A 4 -8.95 -13.73 6.89
N ASN A 5 -8.74 -12.84 5.93
CA ASN A 5 -7.42 -12.31 5.63
C ASN A 5 -6.91 -11.63 6.90
N SER A 6 -6.02 -12.29 7.64
CA SER A 6 -5.58 -11.85 8.96
C SER A 6 -4.61 -10.67 8.80
N THR A 7 -5.13 -9.45 8.92
CA THR A 7 -4.33 -8.24 9.06
C THR A 7 -3.60 -8.29 10.40
N THR A 8 -2.26 -8.37 10.38
CA THR A 8 -1.42 -8.39 11.57
C THR A 8 -0.70 -7.05 11.68
N ILE A 9 -0.69 -6.46 12.88
CA ILE A 9 0.03 -5.24 13.20
C ILE A 9 1.17 -5.59 14.14
N PHE A 10 2.36 -5.08 13.85
CA PHE A 10 3.54 -5.33 14.67
C PHE A 10 4.47 -4.12 14.69
N GLU A 11 5.37 -4.07 15.67
CA GLU A 11 6.36 -3.02 15.82
C GLU A 11 7.76 -3.54 15.54
N ALA A 12 8.56 -2.77 14.82
CA ALA A 12 9.96 -3.07 14.58
C ALA A 12 10.75 -1.80 14.26
N GLY A 13 11.97 -1.66 14.80
CA GLY A 13 12.80 -0.48 14.55
C GLY A 13 12.15 0.86 14.97
N GLY A 14 11.27 0.85 15.98
CA GLY A 14 10.54 2.04 16.43
C GLY A 14 9.40 2.49 15.51
N LYS A 15 9.01 1.68 14.52
CA LYS A 15 7.87 1.94 13.63
C LYS A 15 6.83 0.82 13.75
N ARG A 16 5.58 1.15 13.43
CA ARG A 16 4.49 0.19 13.30
C ARG A 16 4.31 -0.22 11.86
N TYR A 17 4.00 -1.49 11.65
CA TYR A 17 3.74 -2.08 10.35
C TYR A 17 2.43 -2.84 10.36
N VAL A 18 1.80 -2.93 9.19
CA VAL A 18 0.62 -3.75 8.94
C VAL A 18 0.89 -4.69 7.77
N THR A 19 0.48 -5.95 7.93
CA THR A 19 0.57 -6.96 6.87
C THR A 19 -0.65 -6.94 5.96
N THR A 20 -0.44 -7.14 4.66
CA THR A 20 -1.53 -7.39 3.69
C THR A 20 -1.74 -8.89 3.47
N GLU A 21 -2.50 -9.23 2.43
CA GLU A 21 -2.79 -10.61 2.03
C GLU A 21 -1.53 -11.45 1.87
N ALA A 22 -1.61 -12.67 2.40
CA ALA A 22 -0.49 -13.57 2.48
C ALA A 22 -0.27 -14.27 1.14
N ILE A 23 0.97 -14.29 0.68
CA ILE A 23 1.37 -15.02 -0.52
C ILE A 23 2.00 -16.34 -0.09
N ALA A 24 1.47 -17.44 -0.61
CA ALA A 24 2.02 -18.77 -0.35
C ALA A 24 3.47 -18.82 -0.88
N PHE A 25 4.41 -19.24 -0.03
CA PHE A 25 5.82 -19.29 -0.38
C PHE A 25 6.44 -20.58 0.13
N GLN A 26 6.96 -21.40 -0.80
CA GLN A 26 7.71 -22.59 -0.42
C GLN A 26 9.20 -22.31 -0.55
N PRO A 27 9.93 -22.20 0.57
CA PRO A 27 11.37 -22.00 0.51
C PRO A 27 12.06 -23.25 -0.06
N GLN A 28 13.01 -23.02 -0.97
CA GLN A 28 14.06 -24.00 -1.23
C GLN A 28 14.96 -24.05 0.02
N ALA A 29 15.35 -25.25 0.47
CA ALA A 29 15.84 -25.54 1.83
C ALA A 29 16.78 -24.47 2.45
N ASP A 30 16.71 -24.33 3.78
CA ASP A 30 17.50 -23.44 4.67
C ASP A 30 16.86 -22.08 5.05
N THR A 31 15.53 -21.94 4.89
CA THR A 31 14.83 -20.73 5.37
C THR A 31 14.46 -20.83 6.85
N PRO A 32 14.74 -19.80 7.67
CA PRO A 32 14.51 -19.85 9.10
C PRO A 32 13.03 -20.06 9.45
N LEU A 33 12.76 -21.00 10.36
CA LEU A 33 11.41 -21.29 10.88
C LEU A 33 10.83 -20.16 11.74
N ARG A 34 11.61 -19.11 12.02
CA ARG A 34 11.21 -18.00 12.91
C ARG A 34 10.71 -16.80 12.10
N PRO A 35 9.64 -16.12 12.55
CA PRO A 35 9.15 -14.92 11.90
C PRO A 35 10.24 -13.86 11.78
N LYS A 36 10.38 -13.26 10.60
CA LYS A 36 11.41 -12.25 10.34
C LYS A 36 11.00 -11.30 9.22
N LEU A 37 11.46 -10.06 9.32
CA LEU A 37 11.39 -9.10 8.23
C LEU A 37 12.47 -9.42 7.20
N VAL A 38 12.04 -9.53 5.94
CA VAL A 38 12.90 -9.95 4.85
C VAL A 38 12.70 -9.04 3.64
N THR A 39 13.77 -8.81 2.89
CA THR A 39 13.69 -8.25 1.54
C THR A 39 13.63 -9.39 0.54
N VAL A 40 12.55 -9.44 -0.25
CA VAL A 40 12.47 -10.37 -1.38
C VAL A 40 13.08 -9.71 -2.60
N ILE A 41 14.03 -10.37 -3.24
CA ILE A 41 14.68 -9.93 -4.48
C ILE A 41 14.36 -10.96 -5.55
N ALA A 42 13.48 -10.60 -6.47
CA ALA A 42 13.12 -11.51 -7.54
C ALA A 42 14.12 -11.37 -8.70
N ASN A 43 14.73 -12.48 -9.09
CA ASN A 43 15.77 -12.59 -10.11
C ASN A 43 15.14 -12.82 -11.48
N ASN A 44 14.61 -11.76 -12.09
CA ASN A 44 14.10 -11.82 -13.45
C ASN A 44 15.24 -11.92 -14.47
N ASP A 45 15.06 -12.81 -15.45
CA ASP A 45 15.96 -13.06 -16.57
C ASP A 45 16.33 -11.80 -17.37
N GLY A 46 15.56 -10.72 -17.24
CA GLY A 46 15.81 -9.43 -17.91
C GLY A 46 16.63 -8.40 -17.13
N VAL A 47 16.96 -8.61 -15.84
CA VAL A 47 17.69 -7.62 -15.02
C VAL A 47 18.99 -8.21 -14.48
N THR A 48 20.11 -7.85 -15.11
CA THR A 48 21.46 -8.18 -14.62
C THR A 48 21.68 -7.62 -13.21
N ARG A 49 21.80 -8.50 -12.22
CA ARG A 49 22.09 -8.15 -10.82
C ARG A 49 23.57 -7.81 -10.63
N SER A 50 24.00 -6.69 -11.20
CA SER A 50 25.38 -6.20 -11.04
C SER A 50 25.62 -5.57 -9.67
N LYS A 51 26.89 -5.31 -9.35
CA LYS A 51 27.26 -4.54 -8.14
C LYS A 51 26.63 -3.15 -8.15
N GLU A 52 26.51 -2.54 -9.32
CA GLU A 52 25.89 -1.24 -9.55
C GLU A 52 24.39 -1.31 -9.29
N TRP A 53 23.71 -2.36 -9.77
CA TRP A 53 22.30 -2.60 -9.45
C TRP A 53 22.05 -2.62 -7.94
N LEU A 54 22.85 -3.41 -7.21
CA LEU A 54 22.70 -3.53 -5.76
C LEU A 54 22.95 -2.18 -5.07
N LYS A 55 24.00 -1.46 -5.46
CA LYS A 55 24.28 -0.11 -4.93
C LYS A 55 23.11 0.85 -5.16
N THR A 56 22.52 0.84 -6.36
CA THR A 56 21.36 1.69 -6.69
C THR A 56 20.14 1.31 -5.87
N TYR A 57 19.86 0.01 -5.71
CA TYR A 57 18.77 -0.48 -4.87
C TYR A 57 18.95 -0.06 -3.41
N LEU A 58 20.15 -0.26 -2.87
CA LEU A 58 20.50 0.18 -1.53
C LEU A 58 20.30 1.68 -1.38
N TYR A 59 20.91 2.51 -2.24
CA TYR A 59 20.77 3.97 -2.19
C TYR A 59 19.31 4.43 -2.15
N LYS A 60 18.44 3.77 -2.94
CA LYS A 60 17.00 4.04 -2.94
C LYS A 60 16.32 3.66 -1.62
N LEU A 61 16.74 2.57 -0.98
CA LEU A 61 16.26 2.21 0.36
C LEU A 61 16.72 3.22 1.43
N ASP A 62 17.92 3.79 1.33
CA ASP A 62 18.37 4.85 2.28
C ASP A 62 17.50 6.09 2.21
N GLY A 63 17.03 6.44 1.01
CA GLY A 63 16.10 7.55 0.81
C GLY A 63 14.64 7.23 1.19
N CYS A 64 14.33 5.97 1.53
CA CYS A 64 12.97 5.56 1.85
C CYS A 64 12.71 5.70 3.35
N ASP A 65 11.89 6.69 3.71
CA ASP A 65 11.47 6.93 5.10
C ASP A 65 10.53 5.83 5.64
N VAL A 66 10.04 4.93 4.78
CA VAL A 66 9.10 3.86 5.14
C VAL A 66 9.81 2.66 5.79
N TYR A 67 11.02 2.30 5.35
CA TYR A 67 11.69 1.06 5.78
C TYR A 67 13.05 1.32 6.43
N ASP A 68 13.33 0.61 7.53
CA ASP A 68 14.67 0.55 8.09
C ASP A 68 15.52 -0.45 7.30
N ARG A 69 16.56 0.05 6.62
CA ARG A 69 17.48 -0.78 5.85
C ARG A 69 18.08 -1.92 6.67
N ASN A 70 18.55 -1.66 7.88
CA ASN A 70 19.28 -2.63 8.69
C ASN A 70 18.38 -3.80 9.09
N LEU A 71 17.12 -3.48 9.38
CA LEU A 71 16.11 -4.45 9.75
C LEU A 71 15.74 -5.37 8.59
N PHE A 72 15.42 -4.81 7.42
CA PHE A 72 14.96 -5.58 6.26
C PHE A 72 16.07 -6.30 5.50
N LEU A 73 17.29 -5.77 5.47
CA LEU A 73 18.44 -6.47 4.88
C LEU A 73 19.03 -7.55 5.78
N SER A 74 18.61 -7.64 7.04
CA SER A 74 19.02 -8.74 7.92
C SER A 74 18.55 -10.10 7.42
N GLY A 75 17.50 -10.15 6.59
CA GLY A 75 17.04 -11.36 5.90
C GLY A 75 16.75 -11.06 4.43
N VAL A 76 17.38 -11.79 3.52
CA VAL A 76 17.17 -11.61 2.07
C VAL A 76 16.73 -12.93 1.48
N ILE A 77 15.61 -12.91 0.75
CA ILE A 77 15.10 -14.06 0.01
C ILE A 77 15.24 -13.74 -1.47
N THR A 78 16.01 -14.55 -2.19
CA THR A 78 16.11 -14.41 -3.65
C THR A 78 15.20 -15.43 -4.29
N THR A 79 14.25 -14.98 -5.09
CA THR A 79 13.37 -15.86 -5.87
C THR A 79 13.85 -15.88 -7.32
N THR A 80 13.80 -17.04 -7.97
CA THR A 80 14.00 -17.14 -9.42
C THR A 80 12.69 -17.59 -10.04
N PRO A 81 12.27 -17.02 -11.19
CA PRO A 81 11.14 -17.57 -11.91
C PRO A 81 11.47 -19.02 -12.29
N CYS A 82 10.72 -19.97 -11.74
CA CYS A 82 10.87 -21.38 -12.07
C CYS A 82 10.28 -21.61 -13.46
N ARG A 83 11.12 -21.56 -14.51
CA ARG A 83 10.70 -21.95 -15.86
C ARG A 83 10.50 -23.47 -15.90
N GLY A 84 9.30 -23.95 -15.60
CA GLY A 84 8.97 -25.37 -15.81
C GLY A 84 7.88 -26.03 -14.97
N GLN A 85 7.14 -25.35 -14.10
CA GLN A 85 5.99 -25.97 -13.43
C GLN A 85 4.68 -25.33 -13.88
N ILE A 86 3.91 -26.07 -14.68
CA ILE A 86 2.51 -25.76 -14.95
C ILE A 86 1.78 -25.91 -13.61
N VAL A 87 1.54 -24.80 -12.92
CA VAL A 87 0.56 -24.74 -11.84
C VAL A 87 -0.80 -24.53 -12.52
N PRO A 88 -1.83 -25.36 -12.24
CA PRO A 88 -3.13 -25.16 -12.84
C PRO A 88 -3.80 -23.91 -12.25
N GLN A 89 -4.09 -22.96 -13.14
CA GLN A 89 -4.89 -21.74 -12.96
C GLN A 89 -4.31 -20.65 -12.06
N GLY A 90 -3.82 -19.59 -12.72
CA GLY A 90 -3.33 -18.35 -12.12
C GLY A 90 -1.97 -18.01 -12.74
N GLY A 91 -1.89 -16.91 -13.50
CA GLY A 91 -0.71 -16.55 -14.31
C GLY A 91 0.60 -16.48 -13.52
N GLU A 92 1.73 -16.44 -14.23
CA GLU A 92 3.07 -16.32 -13.64
C GLU A 92 3.13 -15.15 -12.64
N THR A 93 2.95 -15.41 -11.34
CA THR A 93 2.98 -14.40 -10.29
C THR A 93 4.43 -14.10 -9.95
N HIS A 94 5.03 -13.18 -10.70
CA HIS A 94 6.33 -12.62 -10.35
C HIS A 94 6.20 -11.82 -9.04
N LEU A 95 6.79 -12.31 -7.95
CA LEU A 95 6.84 -11.59 -6.68
C LEU A 95 7.62 -10.27 -6.84
N PRO A 96 7.04 -9.11 -6.48
CA PRO A 96 7.75 -7.85 -6.59
C PRO A 96 8.92 -7.77 -5.61
N THR A 97 9.97 -7.04 -6.00
CA THR A 97 11.13 -6.81 -5.13
C THR A 97 10.76 -5.80 -4.04
N LEU A 98 10.27 -6.28 -2.91
CA LEU A 98 9.73 -5.47 -1.81
C LEU A 98 10.10 -6.02 -0.43
N PRO A 99 9.86 -5.24 0.62
CA PRO A 99 9.88 -5.69 2.01
C PRO A 99 8.68 -6.59 2.34
N TYR A 100 8.94 -7.68 3.07
CA TYR A 100 7.94 -8.65 3.53
C TYR A 100 8.15 -9.03 4.99
N PHE A 101 7.07 -9.43 5.65
CA PHE A 101 7.09 -10.20 6.87
C PHE A 101 6.92 -11.68 6.52
N TYR A 102 7.94 -12.48 6.81
CA TYR A 102 7.91 -13.92 6.59
C TYR A 102 7.49 -14.63 7.86
N THR A 103 6.38 -15.37 7.82
CA THR A 103 5.89 -16.22 8.92
C THR A 103 5.11 -17.39 8.35
N ASP A 104 5.11 -18.55 9.02
CA ASP A 104 4.30 -19.73 8.65
C ASP A 104 4.42 -20.15 7.17
N ASN A 105 5.63 -20.05 6.60
CA ASN A 105 5.90 -20.31 5.17
C ASN A 105 5.02 -19.46 4.23
N LYS A 106 4.72 -18.24 4.63
CA LYS A 106 4.00 -17.25 3.85
C LYS A 106 4.76 -15.94 3.85
N LEU A 107 4.70 -15.24 2.72
CA LEU A 107 5.21 -13.90 2.57
C LEU A 107 4.05 -12.93 2.71
N HIS A 108 4.13 -12.07 3.70
CA HIS A 108 3.15 -11.01 3.91
C HIS A 108 3.78 -9.68 3.51
N PRO A 109 3.32 -9.02 2.43
CA PRO A 109 3.77 -7.68 2.16
C PRO A 109 3.45 -6.75 3.35
N VAL A 110 4.28 -5.74 3.56
CA VAL A 110 4.18 -4.85 4.72
C VAL A 110 4.08 -3.38 4.31
N CYS A 111 3.16 -2.69 4.96
CA CYS A 111 3.01 -1.23 4.88
C CYS A 111 3.38 -0.63 6.23
N CYS A 112 4.00 0.54 6.24
CA CYS A 112 4.25 1.28 7.48
C CYS A 112 2.95 1.97 7.92
N LEU A 113 2.69 2.02 9.22
CA LEU A 113 1.56 2.74 9.81
C LEU A 113 2.05 4.09 10.35
N TYR A 114 1.54 5.18 9.78
CA TYR A 114 1.80 6.53 10.24
C TYR A 114 0.59 7.08 10.99
N ASP A 115 0.83 7.77 12.09
CA ASP A 115 -0.23 8.47 12.80
C ASP A 115 -0.68 9.71 12.00
N ASP A 116 -1.99 9.86 11.82
CA ASP A 116 -2.59 11.08 11.26
C ASP A 116 -2.64 12.19 12.33
N GLU A 117 -1.46 12.72 12.66
CA GLU A 117 -1.32 13.76 13.69
C GLU A 117 -2.14 15.02 13.41
N LYS A 118 -2.41 15.30 12.14
CA LYS A 118 -3.16 16.48 11.70
C LYS A 118 -4.66 16.23 11.60
N GLY A 119 -5.11 14.98 11.81
CA GLY A 119 -6.52 14.60 11.71
C GLY A 119 -7.11 14.91 10.33
N ALA A 120 -6.30 14.84 9.27
CA ALA A 120 -6.70 15.15 7.90
C ALA A 120 -7.61 14.05 7.31
N PHE A 121 -7.41 12.81 7.75
CA PHE A 121 -8.16 11.67 7.30
C PHE A 121 -9.46 11.52 8.08
N PHE A 122 -10.52 11.19 7.35
CA PHE A 122 -11.77 10.70 7.89
C PHE A 122 -11.73 9.18 8.06
N SER A 123 -11.05 8.48 7.16
CA SER A 123 -10.89 7.02 7.20
C SER A 123 -9.60 6.61 6.51
N GLY A 124 -8.84 5.68 7.10
CA GLY A 124 -7.80 4.94 6.38
C GLY A 124 -8.41 3.87 5.48
N LEU A 125 -7.69 3.48 4.43
CA LEU A 125 -8.04 2.33 3.59
C LEU A 125 -7.07 1.18 3.86
N LYS A 126 -7.57 -0.06 3.75
CA LYS A 126 -6.69 -1.23 3.78
C LYS A 126 -5.73 -1.14 2.60
N PRO A 127 -4.43 -1.35 2.83
CA PRO A 127 -3.47 -1.29 1.75
C PRO A 127 -3.78 -2.38 0.74
N ASN A 128 -4.12 -1.96 -0.48
CA ASN A 128 -4.20 -2.85 -1.62
C ASN A 128 -2.93 -2.68 -2.46
N LEU A 129 -2.13 -3.73 -2.52
CA LEU A 129 -0.91 -3.79 -3.31
C LEU A 129 -1.15 -4.38 -4.70
N ASP A 130 -2.26 -5.08 -4.88
CA ASP A 130 -2.75 -5.52 -6.18
C ASP A 130 -3.58 -4.38 -6.76
N LEU A 131 -2.93 -3.48 -7.52
CA LEU A 131 -3.54 -2.29 -8.15
C LEU A 131 -4.53 -2.63 -9.28
N SER A 132 -5.36 -3.64 -9.10
CA SER A 132 -6.40 -4.05 -10.04
C SER A 132 -7.50 -2.99 -10.10
N PRO A 133 -8.01 -2.64 -11.29
CA PRO A 133 -9.14 -1.73 -11.44
C PRO A 133 -10.45 -2.30 -10.87
N LEU A 134 -10.51 -3.61 -10.63
CA LEU A 134 -11.66 -4.29 -9.99
C LEU A 134 -11.55 -4.32 -8.47
N THR A 135 -10.56 -3.63 -7.89
CA THR A 135 -10.34 -3.62 -6.45
C THR A 135 -11.57 -3.09 -5.71
N VAL A 136 -12.05 -3.88 -4.77
CA VAL A 136 -13.00 -3.45 -3.74
C VAL A 136 -12.16 -2.91 -2.58
N PHE A 137 -12.39 -1.65 -2.21
CA PHE A 137 -11.69 -1.03 -1.10
C PHE A 137 -12.41 -1.33 0.22
N GLU A 138 -11.62 -1.49 1.27
CA GLU A 138 -12.10 -1.68 2.63
C GLU A 138 -11.47 -0.64 3.55
N ARG A 139 -12.15 -0.30 4.65
CA ARG A 139 -11.60 0.61 5.65
C ARG A 139 -10.54 -0.09 6.48
N LEU A 140 -9.48 0.66 6.78
CA LEU A 140 -8.49 0.26 7.77
C LEU A 140 -8.89 0.84 9.12
N GLU A 141 -9.37 -0.02 10.02
CA GLU A 141 -9.77 0.35 11.37
C GLU A 141 -8.59 0.21 12.33
N VAL A 142 -7.58 1.07 12.17
CA VAL A 142 -6.39 1.09 13.03
C VAL A 142 -6.28 2.44 13.73
N GLY A 143 -6.27 2.39 15.06
CA GLY A 143 -6.11 3.57 15.90
C GLY A 143 -4.66 4.06 15.97
N SER A 144 -4.52 5.36 16.22
CA SER A 144 -3.23 5.96 16.56
C SER A 144 -2.68 5.45 17.90
N ILE A 145 -1.35 5.41 18.07
CA ILE A 145 -0.74 5.13 19.39
C ILE A 145 -1.06 6.27 20.38
N CYS A 146 -1.20 7.49 19.88
CA CYS A 146 -1.41 8.69 20.70
C CYS A 146 -2.87 8.83 21.18
N ASN A 147 -3.72 7.81 21.02
CA ASN A 147 -5.14 7.74 21.41
C ASN A 147 -6.08 8.80 20.80
N THR A 148 -5.56 9.74 20.00
CA THR A 148 -6.34 10.78 19.34
C THR A 148 -6.04 10.78 17.84
N GLY A 149 -6.55 9.81 17.10
CA GLY A 149 -6.41 9.80 15.64
C GLY A 149 -6.48 8.43 15.00
N LEU A 150 -6.31 8.43 13.68
CA LEU A 150 -6.22 7.24 12.84
C LEU A 150 -4.75 6.93 12.52
N ALA A 151 -4.44 5.68 12.26
CA ALA A 151 -3.19 5.29 11.62
C ALA A 151 -3.45 4.99 10.14
N ILE A 152 -2.61 5.53 9.27
CA ILE A 152 -2.69 5.39 7.82
C ILE A 152 -1.62 4.42 7.37
N ALA A 153 -2.03 3.37 6.65
CA ALA A 153 -1.09 2.43 6.08
C ALA A 153 -0.51 2.98 4.79
N VAL A 154 0.81 3.07 4.76
CA VAL A 154 1.58 3.64 3.66
C VAL A 154 2.43 2.52 3.05
N PRO A 155 2.19 2.17 1.78
CA PRO A 155 2.99 1.18 1.08
C PRO A 155 4.37 1.72 0.74
N SER A 156 5.22 0.81 0.28
CA SER A 156 6.55 1.16 -0.17
C SER A 156 6.52 2.08 -1.37
N ARG A 157 7.39 3.10 -1.37
CA ARG A 157 7.82 3.80 -2.58
C ARG A 157 8.88 3.02 -3.37
N ALA A 158 9.16 1.76 -3.00
CA ALA A 158 10.28 1.01 -3.53
C ALA A 158 10.27 1.09 -5.06
N PRO A 159 11.34 1.65 -5.63
CA PRO A 159 11.33 2.03 -7.01
C PRO A 159 11.45 0.79 -7.87
N THR A 160 10.44 0.58 -8.70
CA THR A 160 10.56 -0.32 -9.84
C THR A 160 11.76 0.14 -10.67
N LEU A 161 12.66 -0.79 -11.03
CA LEU A 161 13.82 -0.47 -11.87
C LEU A 161 13.46 -0.21 -13.34
N VAL A 162 12.19 -0.27 -13.68
CA VAL A 162 11.69 0.02 -15.01
C VAL A 162 11.63 1.53 -15.18
N THR A 163 12.39 2.06 -16.13
CA THR A 163 12.58 3.49 -16.38
C THR A 163 11.32 4.24 -16.83
N ASN A 164 10.21 3.53 -17.07
CA ASN A 164 8.92 4.07 -17.53
C ASN A 164 7.74 3.68 -16.63
N THR A 165 7.98 3.25 -15.38
CA THR A 165 6.86 2.98 -14.48
C THR A 165 6.22 4.28 -14.05
N PRO A 166 4.87 4.32 -14.04
CA PRO A 166 4.18 5.53 -13.66
C PRO A 166 4.45 5.82 -12.17
N PRO A 167 4.33 7.08 -11.75
CA PRO A 167 4.83 7.52 -10.46
C PRO A 167 4.08 6.84 -9.32
N ASN A 168 4.82 6.27 -8.36
CA ASN A 168 4.26 5.69 -7.14
C ASN A 168 3.80 6.83 -6.20
N LEU A 169 2.61 7.37 -6.51
CA LEU A 169 1.98 8.46 -5.80
C LEU A 169 1.09 7.93 -4.68
N HIS A 170 1.17 8.58 -3.52
CA HIS A 170 0.25 8.33 -2.43
C HIS A 170 -0.86 9.37 -2.49
N VAL A 171 -2.10 8.91 -2.65
CA VAL A 171 -3.25 9.78 -2.87
C VAL A 171 -4.21 9.64 -1.68
N ALA A 172 -4.61 10.79 -1.15
CA ALA A 172 -5.68 10.89 -0.17
C ALA A 172 -6.89 11.51 -0.88
N VAL A 173 -8.02 10.81 -0.87
CA VAL A 173 -9.20 11.18 -1.67
C VAL A 173 -10.20 11.89 -0.79
N LYS A 174 -10.73 13.05 -1.23
CA LYS A 174 -11.82 13.70 -0.49
C LYS A 174 -13.04 12.79 -0.42
N ASP A 175 -13.70 12.76 0.74
CA ASP A 175 -14.98 12.04 0.98
C ASP A 175 -16.20 12.66 0.26
N TYR A 176 -15.96 13.06 -0.99
CA TYR A 176 -16.93 13.52 -1.97
C TYR A 176 -16.94 12.59 -3.19
N PHE A 177 -15.80 11.95 -3.50
CA PHE A 177 -15.70 11.03 -4.63
C PHE A 177 -16.13 9.62 -4.22
N LEU A 178 -16.74 8.92 -5.17
CA LEU A 178 -17.11 7.52 -5.02
C LEU A 178 -15.87 6.64 -5.10
N VAL A 179 -15.75 5.69 -4.17
CA VAL A 179 -14.68 4.69 -4.10
C VAL A 179 -15.32 3.34 -3.91
N HIS A 180 -15.08 2.40 -4.83
CA HIS A 180 -15.73 1.10 -4.85
C HIS A 180 -15.58 0.36 -3.52
N GLY A 181 -16.69 -0.09 -2.93
CA GLY A 181 -16.71 -0.78 -1.63
C GLY A 181 -16.70 0.14 -0.41
N ILE A 182 -16.64 1.47 -0.59
CA ILE A 182 -16.66 2.44 0.50
C ILE A 182 -17.94 3.27 0.47
N LYS A 183 -18.53 3.47 1.65
CA LYS A 183 -19.62 4.44 1.84
C LYS A 183 -19.08 5.87 1.82
N THR A 184 -19.62 6.73 0.97
CA THR A 184 -19.35 8.16 1.01
C THR A 184 -20.16 8.79 2.16
N SER A 185 -19.52 9.58 3.01
CA SER A 185 -20.20 10.24 4.13
C SER A 185 -20.57 11.69 3.83
N LEU A 186 -19.88 12.34 2.88
CA LEU A 186 -19.94 13.79 2.67
C LEU A 186 -19.68 14.56 3.99
N CYS A 187 -18.89 13.95 4.89
CA CYS A 187 -18.69 14.40 6.26
C CYS A 187 -20.00 14.65 7.05
N ASN A 188 -21.07 13.92 6.74
CA ASN A 188 -22.36 14.00 7.42
C ASN A 188 -22.80 12.61 7.90
N ARG A 189 -23.01 12.48 9.22
CA ARG A 189 -23.40 11.20 9.84
C ARG A 189 -24.75 10.67 9.35
N ALA A 190 -25.76 11.54 9.21
CA ALA A 190 -27.07 11.12 8.73
C ALA A 190 -27.02 10.66 7.26
N TYR A 191 -26.19 11.32 6.44
CA TYR A 191 -25.96 10.88 5.07
C TYR A 191 -25.23 9.53 5.03
N TYR A 192 -24.22 9.34 5.88
CA TYR A 192 -23.49 8.09 6.00
C TYR A 192 -24.37 6.89 6.39
N ASP A 193 -25.30 7.10 7.31
CA ASP A 193 -26.21 6.06 7.79
C ASP A 193 -27.15 5.60 6.65
N LEU A 194 -27.52 6.51 5.75
CA LEU A 194 -28.37 6.24 4.59
C LEU A 194 -27.58 5.82 3.34
N SER A 195 -26.27 6.06 3.30
CA SER A 195 -25.47 5.76 2.11
C SER A 195 -25.15 4.27 2.00
N GLU A 196 -25.08 3.82 0.76
CA GLU A 196 -24.67 2.46 0.41
C GLU A 196 -23.19 2.44 0.03
N HIS A 197 -22.60 1.24 0.01
CA HIS A 197 -21.24 1.07 -0.51
C HIS A 197 -21.25 1.41 -2.00
N ALA A 198 -20.33 2.27 -2.44
CA ALA A 198 -20.29 2.63 -3.85
C ALA A 198 -19.99 1.40 -4.71
N ALA A 199 -20.72 1.22 -5.81
CA ALA A 199 -20.55 0.10 -6.74
C ALA A 199 -19.36 0.26 -7.70
N PHE A 200 -18.76 1.45 -7.75
CA PHE A 200 -17.64 1.76 -8.62
C PHE A 200 -16.79 2.89 -8.02
N THR A 201 -15.57 3.02 -8.54
CA THR A 201 -14.64 4.10 -8.23
C THR A 201 -14.77 5.20 -9.26
N ALA A 202 -14.78 6.46 -8.84
CA ALA A 202 -14.87 7.60 -9.75
C ALA A 202 -13.76 7.58 -10.81
N GLU A 203 -14.07 7.93 -12.06
CA GLU A 203 -13.16 7.79 -13.22
C GLU A 203 -11.80 8.47 -13.00
N VAL A 204 -11.79 9.66 -12.40
CA VAL A 204 -10.55 10.39 -12.08
C VAL A 204 -9.65 9.64 -11.10
N ILE A 205 -10.25 8.95 -10.13
CA ILE A 205 -9.51 8.13 -9.16
C ILE A 205 -9.02 6.86 -9.85
N GLN A 206 -9.86 6.26 -10.69
CA GLN A 206 -9.48 5.07 -11.44
C GLN A 206 -8.31 5.34 -12.39
N ALA A 207 -8.29 6.50 -13.04
CA ALA A 207 -7.17 6.93 -13.86
C ALA A 207 -5.87 7.02 -13.04
N LEU A 208 -5.91 7.61 -11.84
CA LEU A 208 -4.74 7.66 -10.95
C LEU A 208 -4.26 6.26 -10.52
N ILE A 209 -5.18 5.34 -10.20
CA ILE A 209 -4.84 3.95 -9.87
C ILE A 209 -4.18 3.26 -11.07
N ASN A 210 -4.74 3.44 -12.27
CA ASN A 210 -4.18 2.88 -13.51
C ASN A 210 -2.77 3.42 -13.79
N ASP A 211 -2.50 4.66 -13.37
CA ASP A 211 -1.18 5.29 -13.38
C ASP A 211 -0.32 4.93 -12.15
N GLY A 212 -0.65 3.86 -11.41
CA GLY A 212 0.17 3.34 -10.33
C GLY A 212 0.09 4.10 -9.01
N ALA A 213 -0.91 4.96 -8.82
CA ALA A 213 -1.13 5.63 -7.53
C ALA A 213 -1.75 4.67 -6.50
N HIS A 214 -1.29 4.78 -5.26
CA HIS A 214 -1.86 4.08 -4.10
C HIS A 214 -2.77 5.01 -3.31
N MET A 215 -4.01 4.58 -3.12
CA MET A 215 -4.96 5.27 -2.25
C MET A 215 -4.70 4.93 -0.79
N LEU A 216 -4.47 5.94 0.04
CA LEU A 216 -4.19 5.76 1.46
C LEU A 216 -5.45 5.83 2.34
N GLY A 217 -6.43 6.61 1.91
CA GLY A 217 -7.52 7.01 2.79
C GLY A 217 -8.46 8.04 2.18
N LEU A 218 -9.56 8.25 2.88
CA LEU A 218 -10.49 9.34 2.64
C LEU A 218 -10.18 10.52 3.57
N THR A 219 -10.20 11.73 3.03
CA THR A 219 -9.98 12.97 3.77
C THR A 219 -11.28 13.70 4.08
N LYS A 220 -11.24 14.47 5.16
CA LYS A 220 -12.37 15.33 5.55
C LYS A 220 -12.60 16.41 4.49
N LEU A 221 -13.86 16.76 4.30
CA LEU A 221 -14.26 17.94 3.55
C LEU A 221 -14.10 19.16 4.47
N SER A 222 -13.46 20.22 3.99
CA SER A 222 -13.58 21.52 4.65
C SER A 222 -15.06 21.92 4.63
N SER A 223 -15.53 22.63 5.65
CA SER A 223 -16.94 23.01 5.84
C SER A 223 -17.50 24.00 4.80
N VAL A 224 -16.93 24.04 3.59
CA VAL A 224 -17.31 24.91 2.48
C VAL A 224 -17.93 24.07 1.37
N ILE A 225 -19.09 23.49 1.63
CA ILE A 225 -20.04 23.10 0.58
C ILE A 225 -21.28 24.03 0.60
N THR A 226 -21.39 24.89 1.62
CA THR A 226 -22.53 25.82 1.80
C THR A 226 -22.22 27.30 1.56
N GLN A 227 -21.04 27.66 1.03
CA GLN A 227 -20.83 29.01 0.52
C GLN A 227 -20.47 28.97 -0.97
N PRO A 228 -21.34 29.46 -1.87
CA PRO A 228 -20.90 29.89 -3.19
C PRO A 228 -20.05 31.14 -2.99
N GLU A 229 -18.78 30.97 -2.64
CA GLU A 229 -17.84 32.07 -2.70
C GLU A 229 -17.68 32.44 -4.17
N LYS A 230 -18.00 33.70 -4.48
CA LYS A 230 -17.78 34.27 -5.81
C LYS A 230 -16.28 34.29 -6.09
N ASN A 231 -15.76 33.30 -6.82
CA ASN A 231 -14.70 33.50 -7.83
C ASN A 231 -14.36 32.17 -8.56
N PRO A 232 -14.67 32.03 -9.87
CA PRO A 232 -14.47 30.79 -10.62
C PRO A 232 -13.03 30.56 -11.13
N TRP A 233 -12.02 31.24 -10.59
CA TRP A 233 -10.64 31.12 -11.07
C TRP A 233 -9.63 31.19 -9.93
N MET A 234 -9.23 30.04 -9.38
CA MET A 234 -7.89 29.89 -8.82
C MET A 234 -7.35 28.46 -9.07
N PRO A 235 -6.11 28.32 -9.58
CA PRO A 235 -5.54 27.05 -10.01
C PRO A 235 -5.06 26.19 -8.83
N LEU A 236 -5.07 24.88 -9.08
CA LEU A 236 -4.48 23.79 -8.28
C LEU A 236 -3.18 24.23 -7.58
N THR A 237 -3.20 24.30 -6.25
CA THR A 237 -1.97 24.38 -5.46
C THR A 237 -1.46 22.97 -5.23
N ILE A 238 -0.48 22.55 -6.03
CA ILE A 238 0.34 21.37 -5.75
C ILE A 238 1.36 21.80 -4.70
N GLN A 239 1.19 21.34 -3.46
CA GLN A 239 2.26 21.45 -2.46
C GLN A 239 3.23 20.30 -2.68
N GLN A 240 4.41 20.62 -3.22
CA GLN A 240 5.59 19.76 -3.17
C GLN A 240 6.37 20.13 -1.90
N HIS A 241 6.62 19.15 -1.05
CA HIS A 241 7.70 19.16 -0.07
C HIS A 241 8.83 18.30 -0.61
#